data_AF-A0A0B8NYS9-F1
#
_entry.id   AF-A0A0B8NYS9-F1
#
_cell.length_a   1.000
_cell.length_b   1.000
_cell.length_c   1.000
_cell.angle_alpha   90.00
_cell.angle_beta   90.00
_cell.angle_gamma   90.00
#
_symmetry.space_group_name_H-M   'P 1'
#
loop_
_entity.id
_entity.type
_entity.pdbx_description
1 polymer ?
#
loop_
_entity_poly.entity_id
_entity_poly.type
_entity_poly.pdbx_seq_one_letter_code
_entity_poly.pdbx_strand_id
1 'polypeptide(L)'
;MNEYSIHLSGVSCGGCVNKIRRSALEQDANFSIEVSEDKSLANISSSLPVTSMIQIVESLGYKASEVASNTYVGSVQKVKCGGCVNKIRKALVELDPEAELEADIEAQQITVQSKLSDAQIESELDKLGYLPAVESEQAPAQEKQISEEVATSADSPLVRLNLQGVTCASCVNTIEKALNGVKGVDSVMINFANRTAQVHASVGAASLITAIENSGYGATEILDEEKAEAEREQAEQAEYKHKMRQTYLGLGLGVPLMLYGMLGGSMTVDTGTEQFAWGIIGLLTLAVLATCGKHYFKGASKAFINRNANMDTLVALGTGSAWLYSMVIVVMPSIFPESARHLYFEASAMIIGLINLGQALELKARGRTSQAIRRLLDLRAKTALVIRDGETVKLPIEQVIAGDKVVIRAGEKVPVDGEIIEGSALIDESMLTGEPIPVAKELGDSVSAGTVNGNST
;
A
#
# COMPACT_ATOMS: atom_id res chain seq x y z
N MET A 1 32.87 -4.83 26.38
CA MET A 1 32.54 -5.65 25.20
C MET A 1 32.54 -4.71 24.03
N ASN A 2 33.13 -5.13 22.93
CA ASN A 2 33.12 -4.37 21.70
C ASN A 2 31.95 -4.88 20.86
N GLU A 3 31.12 -3.97 20.37
CA GLU A 3 30.06 -4.26 19.41
C GLU A 3 30.50 -3.70 18.06
N TYR A 4 30.49 -4.53 17.04
CA TYR A 4 30.89 -4.15 15.69
C TYR A 4 30.24 -5.05 14.65
N SER A 5 30.09 -4.49 13.45
CA SER A 5 29.52 -5.19 12.29
C SER A 5 30.62 -5.53 11.30
N ILE A 6 30.59 -6.76 10.79
CA ILE A 6 31.48 -7.20 9.71
C ILE A 6 30.66 -7.68 8.52
N HIS A 7 31.12 -7.34 7.32
CA HIS A 7 30.59 -7.89 6.09
C HIS A 7 31.24 -9.25 5.82
N LEU A 8 30.42 -10.29 5.61
CA LEU A 8 30.83 -11.66 5.35
C LEU A 8 30.63 -12.00 3.87
N SER A 9 31.64 -12.60 3.24
CA SER A 9 31.52 -13.14 1.89
C SER A 9 32.02 -14.59 1.81
N GLY A 10 31.25 -15.42 1.11
CA GLY A 10 31.46 -16.88 1.04
C GLY A 10 30.67 -17.70 2.08
N VAL A 11 29.86 -17.06 2.93
CA VAL A 11 29.00 -17.70 3.94
C VAL A 11 27.58 -17.88 3.37
N SER A 12 27.20 -19.09 2.97
CA SER A 12 25.92 -19.35 2.28
C SER A 12 24.89 -20.15 3.11
N CYS A 13 25.32 -20.88 4.14
CA CYS A 13 24.44 -21.73 4.95
C CYS A 13 24.59 -21.50 6.45
N GLY A 14 23.58 -21.88 7.24
CA GLY A 14 23.63 -21.78 8.71
C GLY A 14 24.75 -22.63 9.34
N GLY A 15 25.20 -23.68 8.65
CA GLY A 15 26.36 -24.47 9.04
C GLY A 15 27.69 -23.68 9.00
N CYS A 16 27.84 -22.74 8.07
CA CYS A 16 29.00 -21.85 7.99
C CYS A 16 29.04 -20.89 9.20
N VAL A 17 27.89 -20.30 9.55
CA VAL A 17 27.74 -19.43 10.72
C VAL A 17 28.06 -20.18 12.02
N ASN A 18 27.59 -21.42 12.15
CA ASN A 18 27.88 -22.24 13.32
C ASN A 18 29.36 -22.62 13.46
N LYS A 19 30.10 -22.76 12.34
CA LYS A 19 31.56 -22.96 12.38
C LYS A 19 32.27 -21.71 12.91
N ILE A 20 31.91 -20.53 12.41
CA ILE A 20 32.46 -19.25 12.89
C ILE A 20 32.16 -19.09 14.40
N ARG A 21 30.91 -19.35 14.81
CA ARG A 21 30.50 -19.29 16.22
C ARG A 21 31.30 -20.23 17.12
N ARG A 22 31.55 -21.47 16.68
CA ARG A 22 32.32 -22.44 17.46
C ARG A 22 33.77 -22.02 17.64
N SER A 23 34.44 -21.56 16.57
CA SER A 23 35.83 -21.11 16.65
C SER A 23 35.99 -19.82 17.44
N ALA A 24 35.00 -18.93 17.41
CA ALA A 24 35.01 -17.70 18.20
C ALA A 24 34.76 -17.97 19.70
N LEU A 25 33.85 -18.89 20.05
CA LEU A 25 33.60 -19.30 21.44
C LEU A 25 34.79 -20.00 22.11
N GLU A 26 35.68 -20.61 21.33
CA GLU A 26 36.93 -21.20 21.84
C GLU A 26 37.93 -20.13 22.32
N GLN A 27 37.82 -18.90 21.81
CA GLN A 27 38.72 -17.78 22.16
C GLN A 27 38.05 -16.74 23.07
N ASP A 28 36.71 -16.65 23.05
CA ASP A 28 35.94 -15.76 23.89
C ASP A 28 34.62 -16.42 24.35
N ALA A 29 34.52 -16.68 25.66
CA ALA A 29 33.35 -17.32 26.26
C ALA A 29 32.08 -16.45 26.21
N ASN A 30 32.20 -15.13 26.01
CA ASN A 30 31.08 -14.18 25.96
C ASN A 30 30.73 -13.75 24.53
N PHE A 31 31.15 -14.51 23.52
CA PHE A 31 30.92 -14.21 22.11
C PHE A 31 29.44 -14.42 21.70
N SER A 32 28.83 -13.41 21.07
CA SER A 32 27.56 -13.54 20.34
C SER A 32 27.68 -13.05 18.90
N ILE A 33 27.01 -13.77 17.99
CA ILE A 33 26.93 -13.40 16.56
C ILE A 33 25.49 -13.52 16.09
N GLU A 34 24.98 -12.41 15.57
CA GLU A 34 23.72 -12.31 14.84
C GLU A 34 24.02 -12.01 13.38
N VAL A 35 23.40 -12.74 12.47
CA VAL A 35 23.67 -12.64 11.04
C VAL A 35 22.37 -12.31 10.32
N SER A 36 22.42 -11.37 9.37
CA SER A 36 21.29 -10.98 8.53
C SER A 36 20.74 -12.16 7.70
N GLU A 37 19.48 -12.07 7.25
CA GLU A 37 18.81 -13.16 6.52
C GLU A 37 19.54 -13.57 5.22
N ASP A 38 20.18 -12.60 4.55
CA ASP A 38 21.00 -12.78 3.35
C ASP A 38 22.43 -13.25 3.65
N LYS A 39 22.81 -13.34 4.93
CA LYS A 39 24.11 -13.79 5.45
C LYS A 39 25.32 -12.98 4.99
N SER A 40 25.08 -11.77 4.50
CA SER A 40 26.12 -10.82 4.07
C SER A 40 26.66 -9.98 5.22
N LEU A 41 25.88 -9.80 6.30
CA LEU A 41 26.22 -8.91 7.41
C LEU A 41 26.11 -9.64 8.75
N ALA A 42 27.11 -9.48 9.60
CA ALA A 42 27.13 -10.06 10.94
C ALA A 42 27.42 -9.00 12.01
N ASN A 43 26.52 -8.91 12.97
CA ASN A 43 26.69 -8.12 14.19
C ASN A 43 27.31 -8.99 15.27
N ILE A 44 28.44 -8.57 15.79
CA ILE A 44 29.25 -9.34 16.74
C ILE A 44 29.39 -8.55 18.04
N SER A 45 29.10 -9.21 19.16
CA SER A 45 29.49 -8.73 20.49
C SER A 45 30.58 -9.65 21.03
N SER A 46 31.77 -9.09 21.28
CA SER A 46 32.93 -9.86 21.74
C SER A 46 33.89 -8.98 22.54
N SER A 47 34.68 -9.60 23.40
CA SER A 47 35.86 -8.99 24.02
C SER A 47 37.05 -8.89 23.07
N LEU A 48 37.01 -9.56 21.91
CA LEU A 48 38.06 -9.50 20.88
C LEU A 48 37.93 -8.24 20.00
N PRO A 49 39.07 -7.63 19.59
CA PRO A 49 39.06 -6.55 18.61
C PRO A 49 38.67 -7.06 17.21
N VAL A 50 38.09 -6.18 16.38
CA VAL A 50 37.56 -6.51 15.04
C VAL A 50 38.58 -7.23 14.16
N THR A 51 39.84 -6.80 14.23
CA THR A 51 40.95 -7.40 13.45
C THR A 51 41.15 -8.88 13.78
N SER A 52 41.01 -9.28 15.05
CA SER A 52 41.13 -10.68 15.46
C SER A 52 39.95 -11.52 14.95
N MET A 53 38.74 -10.95 14.94
CA MET A 53 37.57 -11.64 14.38
C MET A 53 37.65 -11.82 12.87
N ILE A 54 38.16 -10.82 12.14
CA ILE A 54 38.42 -10.95 10.70
C ILE A 54 39.42 -12.10 10.45
N GLN A 55 40.50 -12.18 11.22
CA GLN A 55 41.48 -13.27 11.11
C GLN A 55 40.86 -14.66 11.40
N ILE A 56 39.98 -14.77 12.39
CA ILE A 56 39.26 -16.03 12.67
C ILE A 56 38.41 -16.44 11.47
N VAL A 57 37.66 -15.51 10.90
CA VAL A 57 36.79 -15.78 9.73
C VAL A 57 37.63 -16.14 8.49
N GLU A 58 38.76 -15.46 8.27
CA GLU A 58 39.70 -15.77 7.19
C GLU A 58 40.39 -17.13 7.35
N SER A 59 40.74 -17.52 8.58
CA SER A 59 41.34 -18.84 8.87
C SER A 59 40.41 -20.02 8.52
N LEU A 60 39.10 -19.76 8.49
CA LEU A 60 38.06 -20.73 8.11
C LEU A 60 37.80 -20.77 6.59
N GLY A 61 38.50 -19.95 5.82
CA GLY A 61 38.38 -19.86 4.35
C GLY A 61 37.26 -18.93 3.86
N TYR A 62 36.71 -18.09 4.73
CA TYR A 62 35.74 -17.05 4.38
C TYR A 62 36.42 -15.68 4.29
N LYS A 63 35.76 -14.69 3.69
CA LYS A 63 36.28 -13.32 3.64
C LYS A 63 35.44 -12.41 4.53
N ALA A 64 36.10 -11.61 5.36
CA ALA A 64 35.46 -10.63 6.22
C ALA A 64 36.09 -9.25 6.04
N SER A 65 35.26 -8.21 6.01
CA SER A 65 35.71 -6.81 6.07
C SER A 65 34.93 -6.07 7.15
N GLU A 66 35.59 -5.14 7.83
CA GLU A 66 34.95 -4.26 8.81
C GLU A 66 33.97 -3.31 8.09
N VAL A 67 32.75 -3.18 8.62
CA VAL A 67 31.80 -2.18 8.14
C VAL A 67 32.23 -0.83 8.72
N ALA A 68 32.42 0.18 7.86
CA ALA A 68 32.87 1.51 8.25
C ALA A 68 31.95 2.11 9.33
N SER A 69 32.57 2.68 10.35
CA SER A 69 32.02 2.87 11.70
C SER A 69 31.11 4.10 11.89
N ASN A 70 30.51 4.66 10.83
CA ASN A 70 29.51 5.70 11.01
C ASN A 70 28.36 5.60 9.99
N THR A 71 27.15 5.40 10.51
CA THR A 71 25.90 5.47 9.75
C THR A 71 25.19 6.75 10.11
N TYR A 72 25.33 7.76 9.26
CA TYR A 72 24.63 9.04 9.40
C TYR A 72 23.24 8.91 8.77
N VAL A 73 22.20 9.21 9.55
CA VAL A 73 20.82 9.33 9.05
C VAL A 73 20.39 10.79 9.23
N GLY A 74 20.19 11.47 8.11
CA GLY A 74 19.89 12.90 8.10
C GLY A 74 18.66 13.23 7.28
N SER A 75 17.88 14.20 7.77
CA SER A 75 16.83 14.82 6.95
C SER A 75 17.44 15.79 5.95
N VAL A 76 17.00 15.71 4.70
CA VAL A 76 17.45 16.60 3.62
C VAL A 76 16.26 17.28 2.98
N GLN A 77 16.41 18.53 2.53
CA GLN A 77 15.36 19.23 1.82
C GLN A 77 15.71 19.39 0.34
N LYS A 78 14.69 19.48 -0.52
CA LYS A 78 14.82 19.75 -1.97
C LYS A 78 15.44 18.60 -2.79
N VAL A 79 15.55 17.39 -2.25
CA VAL A 79 15.98 16.20 -3.01
C VAL A 79 14.76 15.60 -3.70
N LYS A 80 14.55 15.90 -4.99
CA LYS A 80 13.31 15.51 -5.73
C LYS A 80 13.51 14.43 -6.80
N CYS A 81 14.75 14.02 -7.05
CA CYS A 81 15.06 13.04 -8.09
C CYS A 81 16.41 12.35 -7.82
N GLY A 82 16.66 11.22 -8.48
CA GLY A 82 17.95 10.52 -8.40
C GLY A 82 19.15 11.36 -8.87
N GLY A 83 18.93 12.42 -9.66
CA GLY A 83 19.98 13.37 -10.01
C GLY A 83 20.49 14.23 -8.83
N CYS A 84 19.62 14.52 -7.85
CA CYS A 84 20.02 15.21 -6.61
C CYS A 84 20.82 14.26 -5.72
N VAL A 85 20.35 13.02 -5.58
CA VAL A 85 21.03 11.94 -4.85
C VAL A 85 22.45 11.70 -5.40
N ASN A 86 22.61 11.68 -6.73
CA ASN A 86 23.91 11.50 -7.37
C ASN A 86 24.87 12.68 -7.15
N LYS A 87 24.38 13.91 -6.95
CA LYS A 87 25.25 15.04 -6.60
C LYS A 87 25.81 14.91 -5.19
N ILE A 88 24.94 14.55 -4.24
CA ILE A 88 25.34 14.32 -2.84
C ILE A 88 26.32 13.15 -2.78
N ARG A 89 26.02 12.03 -3.47
CA ARG A 89 26.92 10.87 -3.57
C ARG A 89 28.31 11.25 -4.10
N LYS A 90 28.39 12.05 -5.17
CA LYS A 90 29.69 12.48 -5.72
C LYS A 90 30.50 13.32 -4.73
N ALA A 91 29.87 14.25 -4.03
CA ALA A 91 30.55 15.09 -3.05
C ALA A 91 31.07 14.28 -1.85
N LEU A 92 30.31 13.28 -1.39
CA LEU A 92 30.74 12.42 -0.28
C LEU A 92 31.83 11.43 -0.70
N VAL A 93 31.76 10.86 -1.91
CA VAL A 93 32.79 9.95 -2.45
C VAL A 93 34.13 10.67 -2.69
N GLU A 94 34.12 11.98 -2.94
CA GLU A 94 35.35 12.79 -3.02
C GLU A 94 36.07 12.90 -1.66
N LEU A 95 35.33 12.82 -0.55
CA LEU A 95 35.87 12.92 0.81
C LEU A 95 36.18 11.55 1.43
N ASP A 96 35.36 10.54 1.14
CA ASP A 96 35.58 9.15 1.51
C ASP A 96 35.26 8.23 0.31
N PRO A 97 36.29 7.64 -0.34
CA PRO A 97 36.10 6.77 -1.51
C PRO A 97 35.22 5.53 -1.26
N GLU A 98 35.01 5.14 0.00
CA GLU A 98 34.18 4.00 0.41
C GLU A 98 32.78 4.42 0.88
N ALA A 99 32.39 5.70 0.75
CA ALA A 99 31.09 6.18 1.20
C ALA A 99 29.93 5.61 0.36
N GLU A 100 29.00 4.94 1.04
CA GLU A 100 27.72 4.49 0.46
C GLU A 100 26.58 5.41 0.89
N LEU A 101 25.73 5.79 -0.06
CA LEU A 101 24.58 6.67 0.18
C LEU A 101 23.31 6.03 -0.37
N GLU A 102 22.36 5.80 0.54
CA GLU A 102 20.97 5.47 0.26
C GLU A 102 20.10 6.69 0.52
N ALA A 103 19.08 6.91 -0.31
CA ALA A 103 18.21 8.06 -0.19
C ALA A 103 16.75 7.64 -0.36
N ASP A 104 15.94 7.93 0.66
CA ASP A 104 14.49 7.89 0.56
C ASP A 104 13.98 9.27 0.14
N ILE A 105 13.64 9.38 -1.14
CA ILE A 105 13.17 10.62 -1.76
C ILE A 105 11.76 10.98 -1.23
N GLU A 106 10.94 9.99 -0.87
CA GLU A 106 9.58 10.21 -0.37
C GLU A 106 9.61 10.70 1.08
N ALA A 107 10.47 10.11 1.91
CA ALA A 107 10.69 10.53 3.29
C ALA A 107 11.63 11.74 3.44
N GLN A 108 12.25 12.23 2.35
CA GLN A 108 13.25 13.30 2.39
C GLN A 108 14.42 12.97 3.36
N GLN A 109 14.85 11.70 3.37
CA GLN A 109 15.89 11.19 4.25
C GLN A 109 17.04 10.58 3.45
N ILE A 110 18.26 10.71 3.97
CA ILE A 110 19.42 9.99 3.45
C ILE A 110 20.09 9.21 4.57
N THR A 111 20.58 8.04 4.20
CA THR A 111 21.44 7.19 5.02
C THR A 111 22.81 7.15 4.35
N VAL A 112 23.83 7.62 5.05
CA VAL A 112 25.20 7.65 4.57
C VAL A 112 26.05 6.75 5.46
N GLN A 113 26.63 5.72 4.88
CA GLN A 113 27.63 4.88 5.53
C GLN A 113 29.01 5.36 5.07
N SER A 114 29.80 5.92 5.98
CA SER A 114 31.13 6.44 5.65
C SER A 114 32.02 6.52 6.89
N LYS A 115 33.31 6.78 6.69
CA LYS A 115 34.27 7.11 7.76
C LYS A 115 34.20 8.58 8.19
N LEU A 116 33.34 9.38 7.55
CA LEU A 116 33.17 10.80 7.86
C LEU A 116 32.37 10.96 9.15
N SER A 117 32.74 11.94 9.96
CA SER A 117 31.92 12.34 11.12
C SER A 117 30.63 13.03 10.68
N ASP A 118 29.58 12.95 11.49
CA ASP A 118 28.27 13.57 11.21
C ASP A 118 28.40 15.06 10.85
N ALA A 119 29.26 15.80 11.57
CA ALA A 119 29.53 17.21 11.31
C ALA A 119 30.16 17.48 9.93
N GLN A 120 30.96 16.55 9.40
CA GLN A 120 31.54 16.68 8.05
C GLN A 120 30.49 16.41 6.96
N ILE A 121 29.62 15.42 7.19
CA ILE A 121 28.53 15.08 6.28
C ILE A 121 27.52 16.24 6.24
N GLU A 122 27.12 16.74 7.41
CA GLU A 122 26.28 17.92 7.54
C GLU A 122 26.90 19.14 6.85
N SER A 123 28.18 19.44 7.10
CA SER A 123 28.84 20.58 6.44
C SER A 123 28.80 20.49 4.91
N GLU A 124 28.94 19.29 4.34
CA GLU A 124 28.91 19.11 2.90
C GLU A 124 27.48 19.20 2.34
N LEU A 125 26.49 18.70 3.09
CA LEU A 125 25.08 18.86 2.75
C LEU A 125 24.62 20.32 2.83
N ASP A 126 25.15 21.10 3.78
CA ASP A 126 24.86 22.53 3.92
C ASP A 126 25.42 23.33 2.73
N LYS A 127 26.68 23.06 2.34
CA LYS A 127 27.30 23.68 1.15
C LYS A 127 26.49 23.43 -0.11
N LEU A 128 25.91 22.24 -0.23
CA LEU A 128 25.04 21.87 -1.35
C LEU A 128 23.59 22.39 -1.21
N GLY A 129 23.25 22.99 -0.06
CA GLY A 129 21.94 23.57 0.23
C GLY A 129 20.84 22.54 0.49
N TYR A 130 21.22 21.34 0.94
CA TYR A 130 20.32 20.22 1.21
C TYR A 130 19.97 20.05 2.69
N LEU A 131 20.59 20.78 3.63
CA LEU A 131 20.19 20.74 5.04
C LEU A 131 18.99 21.67 5.35
N PRO A 132 18.13 21.31 6.32
CA PRO A 132 17.15 22.23 6.89
C PRO A 132 17.87 23.39 7.60
N ALA A 133 17.32 24.60 7.53
CA ALA A 133 17.81 25.72 8.32
C ALA A 133 17.52 25.46 9.81
N VAL A 134 18.57 25.29 10.62
CA VAL A 134 18.43 25.04 12.06
C VAL A 134 18.36 26.38 12.80
N GLU A 135 17.21 26.70 13.37
CA GLU A 135 17.13 27.63 14.50
C GLU A 135 17.61 26.90 15.77
N SER A 136 18.61 27.50 16.41
CA SER A 136 19.27 27.00 17.61
C SER A 136 18.36 27.10 18.83
N GLU A 137 18.09 25.99 19.52
CA GLU A 137 17.74 26.02 20.93
C GLU A 137 18.21 24.76 21.66
N GLN A 138 18.79 25.00 22.83
CA GLN A 138 19.60 24.09 23.61
C GLN A 138 18.76 23.00 24.28
N ALA A 139 19.27 21.76 24.26
CA ALA A 139 18.80 20.69 25.12
C ALA A 139 19.08 20.99 26.61
N PRO A 140 18.29 20.40 27.52
CA PRO A 140 18.83 19.21 28.16
C PRO A 140 17.89 18.00 28.12
N ALA A 141 18.56 16.85 28.10
CA ALA A 141 18.09 15.48 28.07
C ALA A 141 16.88 15.18 28.98
N GLN A 142 15.92 14.43 28.43
CA GLN A 142 15.28 13.32 29.12
C GLN A 142 14.62 12.37 28.12
N GLU A 143 15.04 11.11 28.15
CA GLU A 143 14.32 9.97 27.60
C GLU A 143 12.85 10.01 28.05
N LYS A 144 11.93 10.07 27.09
CA LYS A 144 10.52 9.68 27.26
C LYS A 144 10.09 8.96 26.00
N GLN A 145 9.92 7.64 26.11
CA GLN A 145 8.57 7.04 26.14
C GLN A 145 7.77 7.39 24.89
N ILE A 146 7.90 6.52 23.88
CA ILE A 146 6.87 6.34 22.85
C ILE A 146 5.70 5.64 23.56
N SER A 147 4.88 6.43 24.24
CA SER A 147 3.60 6.03 24.83
C SER A 147 2.81 7.32 25.04
N GLU A 148 1.61 7.38 24.47
CA GLU A 148 0.58 8.39 24.79
C GLU A 148 0.82 9.84 24.32
N GLU A 149 0.70 10.12 23.02
CA GLU A 149 0.33 11.47 22.56
C GLU A 149 -0.38 11.44 21.18
N VAL A 150 -1.54 10.77 21.11
CA VAL A 150 -2.61 11.10 20.12
C VAL A 150 -3.96 11.34 20.82
N ALA A 151 -4.01 11.27 22.15
CA ALA A 151 -5.23 11.45 22.92
C ALA A 151 -5.19 12.76 23.71
N THR A 152 -5.42 13.91 23.05
CA THR A 152 -6.19 15.07 23.59
C THR A 152 -6.10 16.29 22.65
N SER A 153 -7.00 16.40 21.67
CA SER A 153 -7.58 17.67 21.19
C SER A 153 -8.52 17.45 19.98
N ALA A 154 -9.61 16.72 20.20
CA ALA A 154 -10.72 16.68 19.23
C ALA A 154 -12.04 16.93 19.96
N ASP A 155 -12.27 18.18 20.34
CA ASP A 155 -13.58 18.65 20.84
C ASP A 155 -14.57 18.88 19.68
N SER A 156 -14.07 18.84 18.44
CA SER A 156 -14.88 18.98 17.22
C SER A 156 -15.40 17.63 16.71
N PRO A 157 -16.67 17.57 16.27
CA PRO A 157 -17.28 16.34 15.77
C PRO A 157 -16.56 15.80 14.54
N LEU A 158 -16.48 14.47 14.46
CA LEU A 158 -15.89 13.75 13.34
C LEU A 158 -16.91 13.65 12.19
N VAL A 159 -16.55 14.19 11.03
CA VAL A 159 -17.32 14.06 9.78
C VAL A 159 -16.60 13.07 8.85
N ARG A 160 -17.34 12.06 8.37
CA ARG A 160 -16.83 11.06 7.43
C ARG A 160 -17.41 11.31 6.04
N LEU A 161 -16.56 11.37 5.03
CA LEU A 161 -16.94 11.66 3.64
C LEU A 161 -16.46 10.54 2.71
N ASN A 162 -17.30 10.17 1.75
CA ASN A 162 -16.94 9.31 0.63
C ASN A 162 -16.51 10.17 -0.56
N LEU A 163 -15.33 9.93 -1.12
CA LEU A 163 -14.74 10.74 -2.18
C LEU A 163 -14.93 10.09 -3.56
N GLN A 164 -15.23 10.89 -4.57
CA GLN A 164 -15.43 10.47 -5.95
C GLN A 164 -14.43 11.17 -6.89
N GLY A 165 -13.90 10.44 -7.88
CA GLY A 165 -12.94 10.97 -8.86
C GLY A 165 -11.48 11.02 -8.39
N VAL A 166 -11.18 10.53 -7.19
CA VAL A 166 -9.80 10.43 -6.67
C VAL A 166 -9.07 9.28 -7.35
N THR A 167 -7.99 9.57 -8.08
CA THR A 167 -7.27 8.59 -8.92
C THR A 167 -5.76 8.56 -8.71
N CYS A 168 -5.19 9.51 -7.97
CA CYS A 168 -3.75 9.55 -7.68
C CYS A 168 -3.44 10.34 -6.40
N ALA A 169 -2.20 10.25 -5.92
CA ALA A 169 -1.71 10.98 -4.75
C ALA A 169 -1.84 12.51 -4.90
N SER A 170 -1.70 13.05 -6.12
CA SER A 170 -1.90 14.49 -6.34
C SER A 170 -3.36 14.94 -6.14
N CYS A 171 -4.34 14.06 -6.40
CA CYS A 171 -5.74 14.33 -6.08
C CYS A 171 -5.95 14.41 -4.56
N VAL A 172 -5.31 13.51 -3.80
CA VAL A 172 -5.39 13.47 -2.33
C VAL A 172 -4.87 14.79 -1.75
N ASN A 173 -3.68 15.21 -2.15
CA ASN A 173 -3.09 16.47 -1.68
C ASN A 173 -3.95 17.70 -2.03
N THR A 174 -4.66 17.67 -3.16
CA THR A 174 -5.54 18.76 -3.57
C THR A 174 -6.78 18.83 -2.67
N ILE A 175 -7.40 17.69 -2.40
CA ILE A 175 -8.57 17.58 -1.52
C ILE A 175 -8.20 17.93 -0.07
N GLU A 176 -7.05 17.45 0.42
CA GLU A 176 -6.56 17.72 1.77
C GLU A 176 -6.32 19.22 1.98
N LYS A 177 -5.67 19.89 1.02
CA LYS A 177 -5.49 21.35 1.04
C LYS A 177 -6.82 22.11 1.00
N ALA A 178 -7.78 21.63 0.21
CA ALA A 178 -9.10 22.25 0.13
C ALA A 178 -9.84 22.16 1.46
N LEU A 179 -9.79 21.01 2.13
CA LEU A 179 -10.41 20.78 3.43
C LEU A 179 -9.73 21.55 4.57
N ASN A 180 -8.39 21.55 4.63
CA ASN A 180 -7.64 22.34 5.60
C ASN A 180 -7.84 23.86 5.43
N GLY A 181 -8.25 24.31 4.24
CA GLY A 181 -8.59 25.71 3.98
C GLY A 181 -9.96 26.15 4.52
N VAL A 182 -10.80 25.21 4.95
CA VAL A 182 -12.14 25.51 5.51
C VAL A 182 -12.00 25.93 6.96
N LYS A 183 -12.51 27.13 7.30
CA LYS A 183 -12.52 27.60 8.69
C LYS A 183 -13.34 26.65 9.57
N GLY A 184 -12.75 26.22 10.68
CA GLY A 184 -13.38 25.29 11.62
C GLY A 184 -13.07 23.82 11.36
N VAL A 185 -12.13 23.51 10.46
CA VAL A 185 -11.50 22.19 10.33
C VAL A 185 -10.24 22.15 11.18
N ASP A 186 -10.13 21.13 12.03
CA ASP A 186 -8.99 20.94 12.93
C ASP A 186 -7.99 19.93 12.36
N SER A 187 -8.50 18.83 11.80
CA SER A 187 -7.66 17.81 11.17
C SER A 187 -8.38 17.09 10.03
N VAL A 188 -7.59 16.66 9.04
CA VAL A 188 -8.06 15.94 7.85
C VAL A 188 -7.19 14.70 7.67
N MET A 189 -7.83 13.55 7.56
CA MET A 189 -7.19 12.29 7.18
C MET A 189 -7.87 11.73 5.94
N ILE A 190 -7.10 11.49 4.89
CA ILE A 190 -7.63 10.90 3.66
C ILE A 190 -7.05 9.51 3.47
N ASN A 191 -7.93 8.52 3.40
CA ASN A 191 -7.58 7.17 3.00
C ASN A 191 -7.81 7.03 1.50
N PHE A 192 -6.71 7.05 0.74
CA PHE A 192 -6.76 6.88 -0.71
C PHE A 192 -7.28 5.51 -1.14
N ALA A 193 -6.90 4.45 -0.43
CA ALA A 193 -7.28 3.08 -0.77
C ALA A 193 -8.80 2.89 -0.71
N ASN A 194 -9.43 3.46 0.32
CA ASN A 194 -10.87 3.35 0.55
C ASN A 194 -11.66 4.55 0.00
N ARG A 195 -10.97 5.53 -0.61
CA ARG A 195 -11.55 6.79 -1.09
C ARG A 195 -12.40 7.49 -0.02
N THR A 196 -11.91 7.52 1.21
CA THR A 196 -12.62 8.16 2.34
C THR A 196 -11.83 9.32 2.91
N ALA A 197 -12.53 10.35 3.37
CA ALA A 197 -11.96 11.40 4.20
C ALA A 197 -12.61 11.36 5.58
N GLN A 198 -11.78 11.47 6.62
CA GLN A 198 -12.18 11.67 8.00
C GLN A 198 -11.72 13.08 8.37
N VAL A 199 -12.66 13.93 8.78
CA VAL A 199 -12.41 15.34 9.05
C VAL A 199 -12.94 15.68 10.43
N HIS A 200 -12.07 16.12 11.34
CA HIS A 200 -12.53 16.72 12.59
C HIS A 200 -12.84 18.18 12.31
N ALA A 201 -14.11 18.55 12.45
CA ALA A 201 -14.56 19.90 12.13
C ALA A 201 -15.74 20.35 12.99
N SER A 202 -15.72 21.61 13.40
CA SER A 202 -16.85 22.29 14.02
C SER A 202 -17.92 22.71 13.01
N VAL A 203 -17.61 22.62 11.71
CA VAL A 203 -18.52 22.91 10.59
C VAL A 203 -19.21 21.66 10.06
N GLY A 204 -20.47 21.79 9.65
CA GLY A 204 -21.24 20.68 9.09
C GLY A 204 -20.73 20.20 7.72
N ALA A 205 -21.01 18.93 7.40
CA ALA A 205 -20.52 18.25 6.19
C ALA A 205 -20.83 18.97 4.87
N ALA A 206 -21.93 19.70 4.77
CA ALA A 206 -22.29 20.47 3.58
C ALA A 206 -21.19 21.47 3.16
N SER A 207 -20.54 22.12 4.13
CA SER A 207 -19.45 23.08 3.87
C SER A 207 -18.20 22.37 3.36
N LEU A 208 -17.90 21.18 3.91
CA LEU A 208 -16.78 20.35 3.50
C LEU A 208 -16.99 19.77 2.10
N ILE A 209 -18.20 19.27 1.81
CA ILE A 209 -18.57 18.77 0.47
C ILE A 209 -18.44 19.89 -0.56
N THR A 210 -18.95 21.09 -0.26
CA THR A 210 -18.83 22.24 -1.16
C THR A 210 -17.36 22.60 -1.43
N ALA A 211 -16.49 22.52 -0.42
CA ALA A 211 -15.05 22.75 -0.61
C ALA A 211 -14.41 21.70 -1.54
N ILE A 212 -14.81 20.43 -1.40
CA ILE A 212 -14.34 19.34 -2.26
C ILE A 212 -14.87 19.50 -3.70
N GLU A 213 -16.13 19.85 -3.87
CA GLU A 213 -16.74 20.11 -5.19
C GLU A 213 -16.09 21.29 -5.90
N ASN A 214 -15.80 22.37 -5.18
CA ASN A 214 -15.06 23.52 -5.71
C ASN A 214 -13.64 23.15 -6.16
N SER A 215 -13.06 22.09 -5.59
CA SER A 215 -11.77 21.53 -6.02
C SER A 215 -11.87 20.54 -7.19
N GLY A 216 -13.08 20.27 -7.70
CA GLY A 216 -13.33 19.44 -8.87
C GLY A 216 -13.58 17.95 -8.58
N TYR A 217 -13.86 17.60 -7.33
CA TYR A 217 -14.11 16.22 -6.89
C TYR A 217 -15.52 16.08 -6.30
N GLY A 218 -16.11 14.89 -6.38
CA GLY A 218 -17.39 14.63 -5.73
C GLY A 218 -17.18 14.17 -4.28
N ALA A 219 -18.06 14.54 -3.38
CA ALA A 219 -18.08 14.02 -2.01
C ALA A 219 -19.51 13.81 -1.51
N THR A 220 -19.71 12.75 -0.75
CA THR A 220 -20.99 12.47 -0.05
C THR A 220 -20.73 12.15 1.40
N GLU A 221 -21.56 12.70 2.31
CA GLU A 221 -21.47 12.42 3.73
C GLU A 221 -21.86 10.97 4.04
N ILE A 222 -21.12 10.34 4.94
CA ILE A 222 -21.39 9.01 5.46
C ILE A 222 -22.16 9.19 6.77
N LEU A 223 -23.49 9.18 6.68
CA LEU A 223 -24.38 9.23 7.85
C LEU A 223 -24.62 7.85 8.46
N ASP A 224 -24.57 6.82 7.62
CA ASP A 224 -24.74 5.42 7.97
C ASP A 224 -23.59 4.63 7.33
N GLU A 225 -22.72 4.09 8.16
CA GLU A 225 -21.56 3.32 7.72
C GLU A 225 -21.96 2.03 7.01
N GLU A 226 -23.02 1.36 7.45
CA GLU A 226 -23.48 0.10 6.85
C GLU A 226 -24.02 0.35 5.45
N LYS A 227 -24.83 1.41 5.29
CA LYS A 227 -25.37 1.77 3.98
C LYS A 227 -24.29 2.25 3.03
N ALA A 228 -23.38 3.11 3.48
CA ALA A 228 -22.27 3.59 2.66
C ALA A 228 -21.32 2.45 2.27
N GLU A 229 -21.12 1.47 3.15
CA GLU A 229 -20.34 0.28 2.87
C GLU A 229 -21.05 -0.64 1.86
N ALA A 230 -22.34 -0.91 2.03
CA ALA A 230 -23.12 -1.70 1.08
C ALA A 230 -23.14 -1.05 -0.32
N GLU A 231 -23.28 0.27 -0.40
CA GLU A 231 -23.21 1.00 -1.67
C GLU A 231 -21.83 0.90 -2.33
N ARG A 232 -20.75 0.94 -1.54
CA ARG A 232 -19.38 0.73 -2.05
C ARG A 232 -19.17 -0.69 -2.57
N GLU A 233 -19.59 -1.71 -1.81
CA GLU A 233 -19.49 -3.09 -2.26
C GLU A 233 -20.26 -3.32 -3.55
N GLN A 234 -21.45 -2.73 -3.68
CA GLN A 234 -22.23 -2.78 -4.92
C GLN A 234 -21.51 -2.08 -6.07
N ALA A 235 -20.89 -0.92 -5.83
CA ALA A 235 -20.12 -0.20 -6.84
C ALA A 235 -18.88 -0.99 -7.30
N GLU A 236 -18.11 -1.56 -6.37
CA GLU A 236 -16.95 -2.41 -6.66
C GLU A 236 -17.36 -3.67 -7.44
N GLN A 237 -18.48 -4.31 -7.06
CA GLN A 237 -19.02 -5.46 -7.78
C GLN A 237 -19.49 -5.09 -9.20
N ALA A 238 -20.12 -3.92 -9.35
CA ALA A 238 -20.54 -3.42 -10.65
C ALA A 238 -19.33 -3.12 -11.55
N GLU A 239 -18.27 -2.52 -11.01
CA GLU A 239 -17.01 -2.26 -11.70
C GLU A 239 -16.33 -3.57 -12.12
N TYR A 240 -16.26 -4.56 -11.23
CA TYR A 240 -15.75 -5.90 -11.53
C TYR A 240 -16.53 -6.57 -12.66
N LYS A 241 -17.87 -6.57 -12.60
CA LYS A 241 -18.73 -7.13 -13.67
C LYS A 241 -18.52 -6.40 -14.99
N HIS A 242 -18.38 -5.08 -14.95
CA HIS A 242 -18.12 -4.28 -16.14
C HIS A 242 -16.78 -4.67 -16.80
N LYS A 243 -15.70 -4.78 -16.00
CA LYS A 243 -14.38 -5.20 -16.48
C LYS A 243 -14.39 -6.62 -17.02
N MET A 244 -15.07 -7.56 -16.36
CA MET A 244 -15.24 -8.92 -16.86
C MET A 244 -15.98 -8.98 -18.19
N ARG A 245 -17.04 -8.16 -18.37
CA ARG A 245 -17.74 -8.07 -19.66
C ARG A 245 -16.82 -7.54 -20.76
N GLN A 246 -16.00 -6.53 -20.47
CA GLN A 246 -15.02 -6.00 -21.41
C GLN A 246 -13.96 -7.04 -21.78
N THR A 247 -13.50 -7.84 -20.80
CA THR A 247 -12.62 -8.99 -21.02
C THR A 247 -13.24 -10.00 -21.98
N TYR A 248 -14.48 -10.42 -21.74
CA TYR A 248 -15.15 -11.39 -22.61
C TYR A 248 -15.37 -10.86 -24.02
N LEU A 249 -15.67 -9.56 -24.18
CA LEU A 249 -15.77 -8.95 -25.50
C LEU A 249 -14.42 -8.91 -26.23
N GLY A 250 -13.34 -8.54 -25.54
CA GLY A 250 -12.00 -8.50 -26.12
C GLY A 250 -11.45 -9.89 -26.46
N LEU A 251 -11.48 -10.82 -25.51
CA LEU A 251 -11.02 -12.20 -25.70
C LEU A 251 -11.93 -13.00 -26.62
N GLY A 252 -13.24 -12.72 -26.61
CA GLY A 252 -14.20 -13.34 -27.52
C GLY A 252 -13.92 -13.03 -28.99
N LEU A 253 -13.29 -11.87 -29.29
CA LEU A 253 -12.79 -11.56 -30.63
C LEU A 253 -11.35 -12.04 -30.83
N GLY A 254 -10.46 -11.79 -29.86
CA GLY A 254 -9.03 -12.07 -29.99
C GLY A 254 -8.68 -13.56 -30.02
N VAL A 255 -9.29 -14.39 -29.16
CA VAL A 255 -8.96 -15.82 -29.06
C VAL A 255 -9.35 -16.59 -30.33
N PRO A 256 -10.56 -16.44 -30.90
CA PRO A 256 -10.89 -17.11 -32.17
C PRO A 256 -9.98 -16.67 -33.33
N LEU A 257 -9.62 -15.39 -33.42
CA LEU A 257 -8.68 -14.91 -34.44
C LEU A 257 -7.29 -15.53 -34.24
N MET A 258 -6.77 -15.54 -33.01
CA MET A 258 -5.49 -16.18 -32.71
C MET A 258 -5.51 -17.67 -33.06
N LEU A 259 -6.59 -18.39 -32.73
CA LEU A 259 -6.76 -19.80 -33.07
C LEU A 259 -6.82 -20.01 -34.58
N TYR A 260 -7.52 -19.14 -35.32
CA TYR A 260 -7.55 -19.18 -36.78
C TYR A 260 -6.14 -19.07 -37.37
N GLY A 261 -5.33 -18.12 -36.89
CA GLY A 261 -3.94 -17.97 -37.33
C GLY A 261 -3.07 -19.17 -36.96
N MET A 262 -3.25 -19.71 -35.76
CA MET A 262 -2.49 -20.89 -35.28
C MET A 262 -2.84 -22.17 -36.02
N LEU A 263 -4.09 -22.33 -36.47
CA LEU A 263 -4.57 -23.48 -37.24
C LEU A 263 -4.21 -23.40 -38.74
N GLY A 264 -3.42 -22.41 -39.15
CA GLY A 264 -2.94 -22.24 -40.52
C GLY A 264 -3.85 -21.40 -41.41
N GLY A 265 -4.76 -20.61 -40.83
CA GLY A 265 -5.53 -19.61 -41.56
C GLY A 265 -4.64 -18.48 -42.09
N SER A 266 -4.90 -18.02 -43.31
CA SER A 266 -4.19 -16.89 -43.92
C SER A 266 -4.58 -15.59 -43.21
N MET A 267 -3.66 -15.06 -42.41
CA MET A 267 -3.74 -13.72 -41.79
C MET A 267 -3.29 -12.61 -42.76
N THR A 268 -3.43 -12.85 -44.06
CA THR A 268 -3.02 -11.97 -45.15
C THR A 268 -4.23 -11.56 -45.98
N VAL A 269 -4.05 -10.51 -46.78
CA VAL A 269 -5.07 -10.01 -47.70
C VAL A 269 -4.58 -10.26 -49.12
N ASP A 270 -5.04 -11.36 -49.73
CA ASP A 270 -4.64 -11.77 -51.07
C ASP A 270 -5.82 -11.69 -52.06
N THR A 271 -7.05 -11.91 -51.57
CA THR A 271 -8.27 -11.84 -52.38
C THR A 271 -9.21 -10.72 -51.94
N GLY A 272 -10.06 -10.23 -52.87
CA GLY A 272 -11.06 -9.19 -52.57
C GLY A 272 -12.12 -9.63 -51.55
N THR A 273 -12.41 -10.93 -51.47
CA THR A 273 -13.31 -11.51 -50.46
C THR A 273 -12.69 -11.48 -49.06
N GLU A 274 -11.40 -11.81 -48.94
CA GLU A 274 -10.66 -11.71 -47.67
C GLU A 274 -10.51 -10.26 -47.24
N GLN A 275 -10.27 -9.33 -48.19
CA GLN A 275 -10.22 -7.90 -47.90
C GLN A 275 -11.50 -7.40 -47.24
N PHE A 276 -12.66 -7.82 -47.75
CA PHE A 276 -13.96 -7.46 -47.16
C PHE A 276 -14.15 -8.09 -45.77
N ALA A 277 -13.84 -9.39 -45.61
CA ALA A 277 -13.94 -10.08 -44.34
C ALA A 277 -13.03 -9.48 -43.25
N TRP A 278 -11.76 -9.22 -43.59
CA TRP A 278 -10.81 -8.56 -42.70
C TRP A 278 -11.18 -7.11 -42.42
N GLY A 279 -11.82 -6.41 -43.35
CA GLY A 279 -12.40 -5.08 -43.11
C GLY A 279 -13.48 -5.10 -42.03
N ILE A 280 -14.38 -6.10 -42.05
CA ILE A 280 -15.38 -6.28 -41.00
C ILE A 280 -14.70 -6.57 -39.65
N ILE A 281 -13.71 -7.47 -39.62
CA ILE A 281 -12.95 -7.80 -38.41
C ILE A 281 -12.20 -6.57 -37.87
N GLY A 282 -11.65 -5.75 -38.76
CA GLY A 282 -11.01 -4.48 -38.42
C GLY A 282 -11.98 -3.50 -37.77
N LEU A 283 -13.21 -3.37 -38.31
CA LEU A 283 -14.26 -2.54 -37.71
C LEU A 283 -14.75 -3.10 -36.36
N LEU A 284 -14.88 -4.42 -36.22
CA LEU A 284 -15.21 -5.05 -34.93
C LEU A 284 -14.11 -4.81 -33.89
N THR A 285 -12.85 -4.94 -34.29
CA THR A 285 -11.70 -4.63 -33.43
C THR A 285 -11.69 -3.16 -33.02
N LEU A 286 -12.01 -2.24 -33.95
CA LEU A 286 -12.16 -0.82 -33.65
C LEU A 286 -13.29 -0.58 -32.64
N ALA A 287 -14.42 -1.28 -32.77
CA ALA A 287 -15.52 -1.18 -31.82
C ALA A 287 -15.10 -1.65 -30.43
N VAL A 288 -14.31 -2.73 -30.31
CA VAL A 288 -13.72 -3.19 -29.04
C VAL A 288 -12.77 -2.14 -28.47
N LEU A 289 -11.88 -1.57 -29.28
CA LEU A 289 -10.95 -0.50 -28.85
C LEU A 289 -11.71 0.76 -28.38
N ALA A 290 -12.75 1.17 -29.10
CA ALA A 290 -13.55 2.36 -28.81
C ALA A 290 -14.50 2.19 -27.61
N THR A 291 -14.85 0.95 -27.23
CA THR A 291 -15.73 0.64 -26.10
C THR A 291 -14.93 0.16 -24.89
N CYS A 292 -14.31 -1.01 -24.98
CA CYS A 292 -13.54 -1.66 -23.93
C CYS A 292 -12.17 -0.99 -23.68
N GLY A 293 -11.59 -0.35 -24.71
CA GLY A 293 -10.28 0.29 -24.63
C GLY A 293 -10.31 1.80 -24.41
N LYS A 294 -11.49 2.44 -24.40
CA LYS A 294 -11.66 3.90 -24.42
C LYS A 294 -10.89 4.63 -23.33
N HIS A 295 -10.86 4.07 -22.12
CA HIS A 295 -10.19 4.70 -20.98
C HIS A 295 -8.67 4.72 -21.16
N TYR A 296 -8.07 3.71 -21.80
CA TYR A 296 -6.62 3.71 -22.11
C TYR A 296 -6.25 4.84 -23.07
N PHE A 297 -7.04 5.06 -24.14
CA PHE A 297 -6.76 6.16 -25.09
C PHE A 297 -6.95 7.54 -24.45
N LYS A 298 -7.97 7.71 -23.60
CA LYS A 298 -8.16 8.95 -22.84
C LYS A 298 -7.06 9.18 -21.82
N GLY A 299 -6.63 8.12 -21.13
CA GLY A 299 -5.52 8.13 -20.17
C GLY A 299 -4.19 8.46 -20.84
N ALA A 300 -3.88 7.81 -21.96
CA ALA A 300 -2.69 8.09 -22.78
C ALA A 300 -2.66 9.54 -23.29
N SER A 301 -3.79 10.07 -23.74
CA SER A 301 -3.88 11.47 -24.19
C SER A 301 -3.57 12.45 -23.06
N LYS A 302 -4.09 12.18 -21.85
CA LYS A 302 -3.76 12.97 -20.65
C LYS A 302 -2.30 12.83 -20.25
N ALA A 303 -1.76 11.61 -20.26
CA ALA A 303 -0.36 11.34 -19.93
C ALA A 303 0.59 12.09 -20.87
N PHE A 304 0.29 12.08 -22.17
CA PHE A 304 1.03 12.80 -23.19
C PHE A 304 1.02 14.32 -22.96
N ILE A 305 -0.15 14.90 -22.68
CA ILE A 305 -0.27 16.33 -22.34
C ILE A 305 0.58 16.69 -21.12
N ASN A 306 0.58 15.82 -20.12
CA ASN A 306 1.34 16.00 -18.88
C ASN A 306 2.82 15.60 -19.00
N ARG A 307 3.29 15.29 -20.22
CA ARG A 307 4.68 14.85 -20.53
C ARG A 307 5.14 13.68 -19.66
N ASN A 308 4.22 12.77 -19.34
CA ASN A 308 4.51 11.57 -18.58
C ASN A 308 4.12 10.32 -19.38
N ALA A 309 4.78 9.20 -19.12
CA ALA A 309 4.47 7.90 -19.73
C ALA A 309 3.98 6.94 -18.64
N ASN A 310 2.87 6.26 -18.91
CA ASN A 310 2.24 5.32 -17.99
C ASN A 310 1.74 4.07 -18.73
N MET A 311 1.16 3.12 -17.98
CA MET A 311 0.57 1.89 -18.55
C MET A 311 -0.41 2.19 -19.68
N ASP A 312 -1.30 3.18 -19.51
CA ASP A 312 -2.28 3.56 -20.54
C ASP A 312 -1.62 4.00 -21.85
N THR A 313 -0.48 4.70 -21.76
CA THR A 313 0.30 5.15 -22.92
C THR A 313 0.83 3.97 -23.73
N LEU A 314 1.42 2.97 -23.04
CA LEU A 314 1.93 1.76 -23.68
C LEU A 314 0.81 0.96 -24.38
N VAL A 315 -0.33 0.80 -23.69
CA VAL A 315 -1.47 0.04 -24.21
C VAL A 315 -2.10 0.73 -25.41
N ALA A 316 -2.35 2.04 -25.31
CA ALA A 316 -2.94 2.83 -26.39
C ALA A 316 -2.02 2.85 -27.62
N LEU A 317 -0.71 3.02 -27.43
CA LEU A 317 0.25 3.03 -28.52
C LEU A 317 0.34 1.65 -29.18
N GLY A 318 0.50 0.56 -28.42
CA GLY A 318 0.65 -0.79 -28.96
C GLY A 318 -0.60 -1.25 -29.71
N THR A 319 -1.77 -1.20 -29.05
CA THR A 319 -3.03 -1.66 -29.65
C THR A 319 -3.52 -0.74 -30.76
N GLY A 320 -3.31 0.57 -30.62
CA GLY A 320 -3.62 1.55 -31.67
C GLY A 320 -2.76 1.37 -32.92
N SER A 321 -1.44 1.15 -32.74
CA SER A 321 -0.51 0.94 -33.85
C SER A 321 -0.79 -0.37 -34.58
N ALA A 322 -1.04 -1.45 -33.85
CA ALA A 322 -1.37 -2.76 -34.43
C ALA A 322 -2.67 -2.70 -35.24
N TRP A 323 -3.71 -2.04 -34.71
CA TRP A 323 -4.96 -1.84 -35.45
C TRP A 323 -4.77 -0.95 -36.68
N LEU A 324 -4.08 0.18 -36.54
CA LEU A 324 -3.86 1.12 -37.63
C LEU A 324 -3.07 0.46 -38.78
N TYR A 325 -1.98 -0.23 -38.46
CA TYR A 325 -1.16 -0.97 -39.41
C TYR A 325 -2.02 -1.99 -40.19
N SER A 326 -2.79 -2.79 -39.47
CA SER A 326 -3.66 -3.82 -40.05
C SER A 326 -4.76 -3.20 -40.94
N MET A 327 -5.36 -2.09 -40.51
CA MET A 327 -6.38 -1.40 -41.29
C MET A 327 -5.81 -0.78 -42.58
N VAL A 328 -4.59 -0.25 -42.52
CA VAL A 328 -3.90 0.28 -43.71
C VAL A 328 -3.62 -0.83 -44.72
N ILE A 329 -3.21 -2.03 -44.28
CA ILE A 329 -3.06 -3.20 -45.16
C ILE A 329 -4.40 -3.59 -45.80
N VAL A 330 -5.49 -3.61 -45.03
CA VAL A 330 -6.81 -3.96 -45.55
C VAL A 330 -7.29 -2.94 -46.60
N VAL A 331 -7.09 -1.64 -46.38
CA VAL A 331 -7.54 -0.61 -47.33
C VAL A 331 -6.64 -0.54 -48.57
N MET A 332 -5.33 -0.72 -48.41
CA MET A 332 -4.32 -0.52 -49.45
C MET A 332 -3.29 -1.65 -49.51
N PRO A 333 -3.69 -2.91 -49.84
CA PRO A 333 -2.78 -4.06 -49.83
C PRO A 333 -1.66 -3.95 -50.87
N SER A 334 -1.88 -3.19 -51.96
CA SER A 334 -0.92 -3.00 -53.05
C SER A 334 0.33 -2.19 -52.70
N ILE A 335 0.32 -1.44 -51.60
CA ILE A 335 1.49 -0.66 -51.13
C ILE A 335 2.49 -1.57 -50.40
N PHE A 336 2.03 -2.71 -49.90
CA PHE A 336 2.85 -3.61 -49.08
C PHE A 336 3.34 -4.82 -49.88
N PRO A 337 4.63 -5.21 -49.74
CA PRO A 337 5.13 -6.49 -50.21
C PRO A 337 4.32 -7.66 -49.61
N GLU A 338 4.19 -8.76 -50.34
CA GLU A 338 3.43 -9.95 -49.89
C GLU A 338 3.92 -10.47 -48.53
N SER A 339 5.23 -10.39 -48.25
CA SER A 339 5.83 -10.78 -46.98
C SER A 339 5.43 -9.89 -45.78
N ALA A 340 4.86 -8.70 -46.01
CA ALA A 340 4.53 -7.73 -44.97
C ALA A 340 3.02 -7.54 -44.76
N ARG A 341 2.16 -8.34 -45.42
CA ARG A 341 0.68 -8.20 -45.35
C ARG A 341 0.03 -8.90 -44.14
N HIS A 342 0.79 -9.23 -43.11
CA HIS A 342 0.25 -9.87 -41.92
C HIS A 342 -0.59 -8.88 -41.10
N LEU A 343 -1.78 -9.30 -40.69
CA LEU A 343 -2.69 -8.51 -39.86
C LEU A 343 -2.49 -8.81 -38.36
N TYR A 344 -2.74 -7.81 -37.51
CA TYR A 344 -2.54 -7.86 -36.05
C TYR A 344 -3.79 -7.42 -35.26
N PHE A 345 -4.97 -7.67 -35.83
CA PHE A 345 -6.24 -7.36 -35.17
C PHE A 345 -6.43 -8.21 -33.90
N GLU A 346 -5.99 -9.46 -33.93
CA GLU A 346 -5.98 -10.40 -32.80
C GLU A 346 -5.13 -9.88 -31.64
N ALA A 347 -3.93 -9.36 -31.92
CA ALA A 347 -3.07 -8.80 -30.89
C ALA A 347 -3.74 -7.62 -30.18
N SER A 348 -4.38 -6.72 -30.94
CA SER A 348 -5.08 -5.55 -30.38
C SER A 348 -6.24 -5.97 -29.47
N ALA A 349 -7.11 -6.87 -29.94
CA ALA A 349 -8.26 -7.35 -29.17
C ALA A 349 -7.83 -8.18 -27.94
N MET A 350 -6.80 -9.02 -28.09
CA MET A 350 -6.28 -9.87 -27.03
C MET A 350 -5.62 -9.05 -25.91
N ILE A 351 -4.79 -8.06 -26.25
CA ILE A 351 -4.15 -7.19 -25.25
C ILE A 351 -5.21 -6.46 -24.42
N ILE A 352 -6.22 -5.85 -25.06
CA ILE A 352 -7.31 -5.17 -24.33
C ILE A 352 -8.08 -6.16 -23.45
N GLY A 353 -8.35 -7.37 -23.94
CA GLY A 353 -9.02 -8.42 -23.18
C GLY A 353 -8.23 -8.87 -21.93
N LEU A 354 -6.94 -9.17 -22.11
CA LEU A 354 -6.07 -9.66 -21.04
C LEU A 354 -5.76 -8.59 -19.99
N ILE A 355 -5.58 -7.33 -20.38
CA ILE A 355 -5.33 -6.26 -19.40
C ILE A 355 -6.60 -5.97 -18.59
N ASN A 356 -7.77 -5.93 -19.21
CA ASN A 356 -9.03 -5.80 -18.48
C ASN A 356 -9.25 -6.99 -17.53
N LEU A 357 -8.84 -8.20 -17.92
CA LEU A 357 -8.85 -9.37 -17.02
C LEU A 357 -7.91 -9.16 -15.83
N GLY A 358 -6.67 -8.71 -16.07
CA GLY A 358 -5.72 -8.39 -15.01
C GLY A 358 -6.29 -7.39 -14.02
N GLN A 359 -6.88 -6.29 -14.51
CA GLN A 359 -7.54 -5.29 -13.67
C GLN A 359 -8.74 -5.86 -12.90
N ALA A 360 -9.55 -6.74 -13.51
CA ALA A 360 -10.64 -7.40 -12.82
C ALA A 360 -10.15 -8.33 -11.70
N LEU A 361 -9.07 -9.08 -11.94
CA LEU A 361 -8.43 -9.94 -10.94
C LEU A 361 -7.81 -9.11 -9.81
N GLU A 362 -7.20 -7.98 -10.14
CA GLU A 362 -6.67 -7.02 -9.16
C GLU A 362 -7.78 -6.45 -8.28
N LEU A 363 -8.88 -5.97 -8.87
CA LEU A 363 -10.06 -5.51 -8.12
C LEU A 363 -10.59 -6.59 -7.19
N LYS A 364 -10.70 -7.83 -7.66
CA LYS A 364 -11.14 -8.97 -6.86
C LYS A 364 -10.18 -9.29 -5.71
N ALA A 365 -8.87 -9.19 -5.94
CA ALA A 365 -7.85 -9.44 -4.92
C ALA A 365 -7.85 -8.35 -3.83
N ARG A 366 -7.96 -7.08 -4.22
CA ARG A 366 -8.10 -5.94 -3.29
C ARG A 366 -9.40 -5.99 -2.49
N GLY A 367 -10.50 -6.39 -3.11
CA GLY A 367 -11.78 -6.58 -2.42
C GLY A 367 -11.70 -7.66 -1.33
N ARG A 368 -11.06 -8.80 -1.62
CA ARG A 368 -10.91 -9.90 -0.64
C ARG A 368 -10.07 -9.52 0.59
N THR A 369 -8.96 -8.83 0.40
CA THR A 369 -8.09 -8.37 1.50
C THR A 369 -8.82 -7.35 2.37
N SER A 370 -9.53 -6.41 1.74
CA SER A 370 -10.37 -5.44 2.45
C SER A 370 -11.48 -6.12 3.26
N GLN A 371 -12.17 -7.12 2.69
CA GLN A 371 -13.22 -7.87 3.38
C GLN A 371 -12.72 -8.66 4.60
N ALA A 372 -11.51 -9.23 4.55
CA ALA A 372 -10.94 -9.97 5.68
C ALA A 372 -10.66 -9.04 6.87
N ILE A 373 -10.10 -7.86 6.63
CA ILE A 373 -9.89 -6.83 7.66
C ILE A 373 -11.23 -6.35 8.21
N ARG A 374 -12.23 -6.13 7.35
CA ARG A 374 -13.58 -5.67 7.75
C ARG A 374 -14.31 -6.66 8.65
N ARG A 375 -14.19 -7.98 8.39
CA ARG A 375 -14.78 -9.02 9.25
C ARG A 375 -14.28 -8.96 10.69
N LEU A 376 -13.08 -8.45 10.92
CA LEU A 376 -12.54 -8.23 12.27
C LEU A 376 -13.15 -6.98 12.93
N LEU A 377 -13.47 -5.95 12.14
CA LEU A 377 -14.08 -4.71 12.64
C LEU A 377 -15.58 -4.87 12.95
N ASP A 378 -16.30 -5.70 12.19
CA ASP A 378 -17.74 -6.00 12.40
C ASP A 378 -18.00 -6.92 13.62
N LEU A 379 -16.94 -7.27 14.36
CA LEU A 379 -17.07 -8.03 15.61
C LEU A 379 -17.60 -7.19 16.77
N ARG A 380 -17.42 -5.87 16.75
CA ARG A 380 -17.91 -4.97 17.80
C ARG A 380 -19.44 -4.89 17.77
N ALA A 381 -20.10 -5.03 18.92
CA ALA A 381 -21.54 -4.82 19.01
C ALA A 381 -21.85 -3.33 18.81
N LYS A 382 -22.76 -3.02 17.88
CA LYS A 382 -23.12 -1.62 17.53
C LYS A 382 -24.16 -1.02 18.48
N THR A 383 -24.88 -1.86 19.20
CA THR A 383 -25.92 -1.44 20.16
C THR A 383 -25.82 -2.26 21.44
N ALA A 384 -26.14 -1.64 22.57
CA ALA A 384 -26.24 -2.28 23.88
C ALA A 384 -27.67 -2.15 24.42
N LEU A 385 -28.13 -3.15 25.17
CA LEU A 385 -29.35 -3.06 25.97
C LEU A 385 -28.96 -2.54 27.36
N VAL A 386 -29.36 -1.32 27.69
CA VAL A 386 -29.00 -0.66 28.94
C VAL A 386 -30.25 -0.53 29.82
N ILE A 387 -30.12 -0.76 31.12
CA ILE A 387 -31.15 -0.47 32.11
C ILE A 387 -30.95 0.95 32.61
N ARG A 388 -31.85 1.87 32.23
CA ARG A 388 -31.94 3.23 32.79
C ARG A 388 -33.34 3.44 33.35
N ASP A 389 -33.45 4.07 34.52
CA ASP A 389 -34.72 4.33 35.20
C ASP A 389 -35.62 3.09 35.41
N GLY A 390 -35.02 1.90 35.48
CA GLY A 390 -35.73 0.63 35.66
C GLY A 390 -36.31 0.02 34.38
N GLU A 391 -36.13 0.65 33.21
CA GLU A 391 -36.53 0.11 31.92
C GLU A 391 -35.32 -0.29 31.07
N THR A 392 -35.47 -1.36 30.28
CA THR A 392 -34.43 -1.80 29.34
C THR A 392 -34.57 -1.05 28.02
N VAL A 393 -33.59 -0.21 27.69
CA VAL A 393 -33.55 0.61 26.47
C VAL A 393 -32.40 0.16 25.59
N LYS A 394 -32.65 0.00 24.29
CA LYS A 394 -31.61 -0.30 23.31
C LYS A 394 -30.97 1.00 22.84
N LEU A 395 -29.66 1.17 23.09
CA LEU A 395 -28.91 2.38 22.77
C LEU A 395 -27.73 2.04 21.83
N PRO A 396 -27.33 2.97 20.94
CA PRO A 396 -26.04 2.90 20.24
C PRO A 396 -24.89 2.81 21.25
N ILE A 397 -23.85 2.04 20.94
CA ILE A 397 -22.73 1.82 21.88
C ILE A 397 -22.01 3.12 22.27
N GLU A 398 -22.04 4.12 21.40
CA GLU A 398 -21.46 5.44 21.62
C GLU A 398 -22.18 6.24 22.73
N GLN A 399 -23.42 5.85 23.08
CA GLN A 399 -24.22 6.48 24.12
C GLN A 399 -24.16 5.75 25.46
N VAL A 400 -23.42 4.64 25.53
CA VAL A 400 -23.19 3.88 26.77
C VAL A 400 -22.10 4.58 27.56
N ILE A 401 -22.39 4.86 28.84
CA ILE A 401 -21.46 5.55 29.75
C ILE A 401 -21.01 4.60 30.87
N ALA A 402 -19.82 4.86 31.44
CA ALA A 402 -19.31 4.08 32.55
C ALA A 402 -20.29 4.08 33.74
N GLY A 403 -20.61 2.88 34.24
CA GLY A 403 -21.61 2.68 35.30
C GLY A 403 -23.02 2.33 34.81
N ASP A 404 -23.29 2.40 33.50
CA ASP A 404 -24.52 1.85 32.92
C ASP A 404 -24.62 0.34 33.17
N LYS A 405 -25.83 -0.12 33.50
CA LYS A 405 -26.12 -1.55 33.65
C LYS A 405 -26.54 -2.14 32.31
N VAL A 406 -25.72 -3.00 31.74
CA VAL A 406 -25.97 -3.60 30.41
C VAL A 406 -26.51 -5.02 30.57
N VAL A 407 -27.60 -5.34 29.87
CA VAL A 407 -28.17 -6.69 29.80
C VAL A 407 -27.63 -7.37 28.55
N ILE A 408 -27.09 -8.58 28.70
CA ILE A 408 -26.49 -9.35 27.61
C ILE A 408 -27.22 -10.68 27.53
N ARG A 409 -27.96 -10.93 26.45
CA ARG A 409 -28.72 -12.19 26.33
C ARG A 409 -27.84 -13.35 25.86
N ALA A 410 -28.34 -14.56 26.03
CA ALA A 410 -27.72 -15.75 25.47
C ALA A 410 -27.52 -15.59 23.94
N GLY A 411 -26.32 -15.88 23.46
CA GLY A 411 -25.89 -15.70 22.07
C GLY A 411 -25.53 -14.25 21.68
N GLU A 412 -25.72 -13.27 22.55
CA GLU A 412 -25.35 -11.88 22.27
C GLU A 412 -23.86 -11.61 22.56
N LYS A 413 -23.31 -10.64 21.85
CA LYS A 413 -21.95 -10.17 22.08
C LYS A 413 -21.91 -9.21 23.25
N VAL A 414 -20.85 -9.27 24.03
CA VAL A 414 -20.55 -8.28 25.07
C VAL A 414 -20.21 -6.95 24.39
N PRO A 415 -20.98 -5.87 24.58
CA PRO A 415 -20.78 -4.64 23.83
C PRO A 415 -19.58 -3.83 24.33
N VAL A 416 -19.39 -3.76 25.65
CA VAL A 416 -18.35 -2.96 26.32
C VAL A 416 -17.68 -3.81 27.41
N ASP A 417 -16.44 -3.47 27.75
CA ASP A 417 -15.76 -4.08 28.90
C ASP A 417 -16.51 -3.76 30.19
N GLY A 418 -16.59 -4.72 31.10
CA GLY A 418 -17.33 -4.54 32.35
C GLY A 418 -17.15 -5.68 33.34
N GLU A 419 -17.92 -5.62 34.43
CA GLU A 419 -17.94 -6.60 35.50
C GLU A 419 -19.36 -7.16 35.67
N ILE A 420 -19.47 -8.46 35.93
CA ILE A 420 -20.77 -9.11 36.12
C ILE A 420 -21.35 -8.73 37.48
N ILE A 421 -22.44 -7.96 37.47
CA ILE A 421 -23.15 -7.54 38.68
C ILE A 421 -24.29 -8.49 39.08
N GLU A 422 -24.81 -9.28 38.13
CA GLU A 422 -25.92 -10.19 38.32
C GLU A 422 -25.85 -11.30 37.25
N GLY A 423 -26.12 -12.55 37.64
CA GLY A 423 -26.07 -13.70 36.74
C GLY A 423 -24.72 -14.45 36.72
N SER A 424 -24.65 -15.48 35.88
CA SER A 424 -23.44 -16.27 35.61
C SER A 424 -23.48 -16.70 34.15
N ALA A 425 -22.34 -16.65 33.46
CA ALA A 425 -22.31 -16.98 32.04
C ALA A 425 -21.06 -17.72 31.57
N LEU A 426 -21.25 -18.52 30.51
CA LEU A 426 -20.16 -19.09 29.74
C LEU A 426 -19.85 -18.13 28.59
N ILE A 427 -18.71 -17.45 28.67
CA ILE A 427 -18.27 -16.47 27.69
C ILE A 427 -17.23 -17.10 26.76
N ASP A 428 -17.50 -17.06 25.47
CA ASP A 428 -16.54 -17.43 24.44
C ASP A 428 -15.59 -16.26 24.18
N GLU A 429 -14.36 -16.38 24.69
CA GLU A 429 -13.28 -15.41 24.53
C GLU A 429 -12.32 -15.79 23.37
N SER A 430 -12.63 -16.82 22.57
CA SER A 430 -11.75 -17.37 21.53
C SER A 430 -11.26 -16.34 20.52
N MET A 431 -12.05 -15.29 20.25
CA MET A 431 -11.68 -14.22 19.34
C MET A 431 -10.59 -13.29 19.87
N LEU A 432 -10.41 -13.21 21.20
CA LEU A 432 -9.39 -12.40 21.86
C LEU A 432 -8.21 -13.25 22.33
N THR A 433 -8.48 -14.38 22.96
CA THR A 433 -7.47 -15.25 23.59
C THR A 433 -6.95 -16.34 22.65
N GLY A 434 -7.72 -16.70 21.63
CA GLY A 434 -7.44 -17.85 20.76
C GLY A 434 -7.82 -19.20 21.37
N GLU A 435 -8.35 -19.24 22.61
CA GLU A 435 -8.73 -20.48 23.28
C GLU A 435 -10.15 -20.91 22.89
N PRO A 436 -10.37 -22.15 22.39
CA PRO A 436 -11.66 -22.57 21.85
C PRO A 436 -12.71 -22.94 22.90
N ILE A 437 -12.35 -22.96 24.18
CA ILE A 437 -13.24 -23.39 25.27
C ILE A 437 -13.83 -22.15 25.95
N PRO A 438 -15.17 -22.01 26.02
CA PRO A 438 -15.79 -20.91 26.74
C PRO A 438 -15.43 -20.92 28.23
N VAL A 439 -15.15 -19.74 28.77
CA VAL A 439 -14.76 -19.54 30.16
C VAL A 439 -16.01 -19.28 30.99
N ALA A 440 -16.16 -19.98 32.11
CA ALA A 440 -17.22 -19.69 33.06
C ALA A 440 -16.89 -18.42 33.84
N LYS A 441 -17.83 -17.48 33.87
CA LYS A 441 -17.75 -16.19 34.57
C LYS A 441 -18.89 -16.09 35.56
N GLU A 442 -18.56 -15.71 36.79
CA GLU A 442 -19.50 -15.52 37.88
C GLU A 442 -19.55 -14.06 38.32
N LEU A 443 -20.33 -13.78 39.36
CA LEU A 443 -20.54 -12.44 39.89
C LEU A 443 -19.21 -11.86 40.39
N GLY A 444 -18.85 -10.69 39.88
CA GLY A 444 -17.56 -10.02 40.16
C GLY A 444 -16.45 -10.28 39.13
N ASP A 445 -16.67 -11.19 38.17
CA ASP A 445 -15.68 -11.43 37.12
C ASP A 445 -15.75 -10.38 36.01
N SER A 446 -14.59 -10.06 35.42
CA SER A 446 -14.48 -9.15 34.29
C SER A 446 -14.82 -9.83 32.96
N VAL A 447 -15.59 -9.14 32.12
CA VAL A 447 -15.94 -9.52 30.75
C VAL A 447 -15.39 -8.51 29.75
N SER A 448 -14.92 -9.00 28.61
CA SER A 448 -14.30 -8.17 27.56
C SER A 448 -15.24 -7.97 26.37
N ALA A 449 -15.19 -6.79 25.76
CA ALA A 449 -15.97 -6.42 24.59
C ALA A 449 -15.65 -7.32 23.39
N GLY A 450 -16.68 -7.67 22.61
CA GLY A 450 -16.55 -8.51 21.41
C GLY A 450 -16.57 -10.03 21.68
N THR A 451 -16.49 -10.44 22.94
CA THR A 451 -16.71 -11.84 23.36
C THR A 451 -18.19 -12.21 23.25
N VAL A 452 -18.50 -13.50 23.15
CA VAL A 452 -19.88 -13.98 22.92
C VAL A 452 -20.40 -14.67 24.16
N ASN A 453 -21.58 -14.24 24.63
CA ASN A 453 -22.29 -14.94 25.69
C ASN A 453 -22.92 -16.23 25.13
N GLY A 454 -22.65 -17.37 25.75
CA GLY A 454 -23.16 -18.67 25.33
C GLY A 454 -24.66 -18.86 25.59
N ASN A 455 -25.00 -19.49 26.72
CA ASN A 455 -26.34 -20.06 26.95
C ASN A 455 -27.11 -19.47 28.15
N SER A 456 -26.67 -18.35 28.70
CA SER A 456 -27.19 -17.75 29.93
C SER A 456 -27.44 -16.25 29.75
N THR A 457 -28.25 -15.64 30.63
CA THR A 457 -28.62 -14.21 30.56
C THR A 457 -28.08 -13.48 31.77
#